data_AF-A0A1G0ACD1-F1
#
_entry.id   AF-A0A1G0ACD1-F1
#
_cell.length_a   1.000
_cell.length_b   1.000
_cell.length_c   1.000
_cell.angle_alpha   90.00
_cell.angle_beta   90.00
_cell.angle_gamma   90.00
#
_symmetry.space_group_name_H-M   'P 1'
#
loop_
_entity.id
_entity.type
_entity.pdbx_description
1 polymer ?
#
loop_
_entity_poly.entity_id
_entity_poly.type
_entity_poly.pdbx_seq_one_letter_code
_entity_poly.pdbx_strand_id
1 'polypeptide(L)'
;MLDAVLATLQVVAALLLIFLLPGYVLVNALYPRKGELDREYDGLYRVTLGIVLSIAVTVLWSFLLNSLGVDPGTGLGQVRDVNIAAGLLGLTAAFFVAGWWRGAYPWMVRLHPSLARTPAPGPADLLAEERLDHKVRLRLQDLAVRRERLRRAIADSERRMRLQSAEARSHYEEKRDAARRDLEGVEAELRKLEEERAAELY
;
A
#
# COMPACT_ATOMS: atom_id res chain seq x y z
N MET A 1 -13.38 -42.30 -25.01
CA MET A 1 -12.82 -41.84 -23.72
C MET A 1 -12.38 -40.38 -23.77
N LEU A 2 -11.61 -39.95 -24.78
CA LEU A 2 -11.21 -38.55 -24.96
C LEU A 2 -12.40 -37.57 -25.05
N ASP A 3 -13.46 -37.92 -25.80
CA ASP A 3 -14.62 -37.04 -25.95
C ASP A 3 -15.38 -36.79 -24.64
N ALA A 4 -15.49 -37.81 -23.79
CA ALA A 4 -16.13 -37.70 -22.47
C ALA A 4 -15.32 -36.81 -21.52
N VAL A 5 -13.99 -36.92 -21.59
CA VAL A 5 -13.07 -36.07 -20.82
C VAL A 5 -13.16 -34.63 -21.28
N LEU A 6 -13.17 -34.38 -22.60
CA LEU A 6 -13.32 -33.05 -23.17
C LEU A 6 -14.64 -32.40 -22.79
N ALA A 7 -15.75 -33.14 -22.87
CA ALA A 7 -17.06 -32.66 -22.47
C ALA A 7 -17.09 -32.28 -20.98
N THR A 8 -16.47 -33.09 -20.12
CA THR A 8 -16.39 -32.81 -18.67
C THR A 8 -15.56 -31.56 -18.40
N LEU A 9 -14.40 -31.42 -19.06
CA LEU A 9 -13.56 -30.23 -18.94
C LEU A 9 -14.28 -28.96 -19.41
N GLN A 10 -15.07 -29.06 -20.49
CA GLN A 10 -15.85 -27.94 -21.00
C GLN A 10 -16.92 -27.49 -19.99
N VAL A 11 -17.62 -28.44 -19.35
CA VAL A 11 -18.60 -28.11 -18.31
C VAL A 11 -17.93 -27.44 -17.12
N VAL A 12 -16.79 -27.97 -16.65
CA VAL A 12 -16.02 -27.37 -15.55
C VAL A 12 -15.54 -25.97 -15.92
N ALA A 13 -15.02 -25.77 -17.12
CA ALA A 13 -14.58 -24.46 -17.59
C ALA A 13 -15.75 -23.46 -17.68
N ALA A 14 -16.91 -23.90 -18.17
CA ALA A 14 -18.12 -23.07 -18.21
C ALA A 14 -18.58 -22.68 -16.80
N LEU A 15 -18.57 -23.61 -15.85
CA LEU A 15 -18.89 -23.32 -14.45
C LEU A 15 -17.94 -22.29 -13.85
N LEU A 16 -16.63 -22.44 -14.06
CA LEU A 16 -15.65 -21.47 -13.59
C LEU A 16 -15.82 -20.10 -14.25
N LEU A 17 -16.11 -20.07 -15.56
CA LEU A 17 -16.31 -18.83 -16.30
C LEU A 17 -17.55 -18.07 -15.84
N ILE A 18 -18.65 -18.77 -15.53
CA ILE A 18 -19.92 -18.15 -15.14
C ILE A 18 -19.93 -17.79 -13.65
N PHE A 19 -19.43 -18.68 -12.79
CA PHE A 19 -19.59 -18.55 -11.35
C PHE A 19 -18.36 -18.03 -10.61
N LEU A 20 -17.21 -17.85 -11.24
CA LEU A 20 -16.00 -17.45 -10.52
C LEU A 20 -15.17 -16.38 -11.24
N LEU A 21 -14.74 -16.63 -12.48
CA LEU A 21 -13.68 -15.88 -13.15
C LEU A 21 -13.92 -14.36 -13.21
N PRO A 22 -15.00 -13.86 -13.85
CA PRO A 22 -15.16 -12.43 -14.06
C PRO A 22 -15.34 -11.70 -12.73
N GLY A 23 -16.07 -12.28 -11.78
CA GLY A 23 -16.26 -11.68 -10.45
C GLY A 23 -14.99 -11.70 -9.61
N TYR A 24 -14.26 -12.81 -9.57
CA TYR A 24 -13.01 -12.92 -8.80
C TYR A 24 -11.93 -11.97 -9.31
N VAL A 25 -11.79 -11.86 -10.63
CA VAL A 25 -10.84 -10.93 -11.25
C VAL A 25 -11.27 -9.47 -11.01
N LEU A 26 -12.57 -9.18 -11.04
CA LEU A 26 -13.09 -7.85 -10.68
C LEU A 26 -12.82 -7.51 -9.20
N VAL A 27 -13.01 -8.45 -8.27
CA VAL A 27 -12.67 -8.23 -6.85
C VAL A 27 -11.19 -7.93 -6.69
N ASN A 28 -10.32 -8.66 -7.38
CA ASN A 28 -8.88 -8.37 -7.35
C ASN A 28 -8.55 -7.00 -7.97
N ALA A 29 -9.31 -6.55 -8.97
CA ALA A 29 -9.15 -5.21 -9.51
C ALA A 29 -9.61 -4.12 -8.53
N LEU A 30 -10.73 -4.32 -7.84
CA LEU A 30 -11.27 -3.37 -6.85
C LEU A 30 -10.37 -3.28 -5.62
N TYR A 31 -9.97 -4.44 -5.09
CA TYR A 31 -9.16 -4.60 -3.88
C TYR A 31 -7.81 -5.25 -4.24
N PRO A 32 -6.85 -4.51 -4.79
CA PRO A 32 -5.58 -5.08 -5.25
C PRO A 32 -4.69 -5.59 -4.12
N ARG A 33 -4.89 -5.17 -2.86
CA ARG A 33 -3.95 -5.51 -1.78
C ARG A 33 -4.42 -6.67 -0.93
N LYS A 34 -3.46 -7.47 -0.50
CA LYS A 34 -3.72 -8.54 0.48
C LYS A 34 -4.16 -7.93 1.81
N GLY A 35 -5.28 -8.39 2.33
CA GLY A 35 -5.81 -7.96 3.62
C GLY A 35 -6.59 -6.65 3.61
N GLU A 36 -6.97 -6.14 2.43
CA GLU A 36 -7.83 -4.94 2.30
C GLU A 36 -9.28 -5.17 2.73
N LEU A 37 -9.82 -6.37 2.46
CA LEU A 37 -11.19 -6.72 2.83
C LEU A 37 -11.24 -7.11 4.32
N ASP A 38 -10.34 -8.02 4.70
CA ASP A 38 -10.13 -8.43 6.07
C ASP A 38 -8.72 -9.01 6.23
N ARG A 39 -8.08 -8.80 7.38
CA ARG A 39 -6.70 -9.27 7.60
C ARG A 39 -6.60 -10.79 7.74
N GLU A 40 -7.62 -11.43 8.31
CA GLU A 40 -7.58 -12.86 8.63
C GLU A 40 -8.22 -13.71 7.53
N TYR A 41 -9.33 -13.24 6.96
CA TYR A 41 -10.12 -14.01 5.99
C TYR A 41 -10.15 -13.42 4.57
N ASP A 42 -9.19 -12.58 4.19
CA ASP A 42 -9.12 -11.92 2.86
C ASP A 42 -9.38 -12.89 1.72
N GLY A 43 -8.72 -14.06 1.74
CA GLY A 43 -8.88 -15.08 0.70
C GLY A 43 -10.30 -15.63 0.60
N LEU A 44 -10.93 -15.89 1.75
CA LEU A 44 -12.31 -16.39 1.80
C LEU A 44 -13.29 -15.33 1.29
N TYR A 45 -13.13 -14.07 1.72
CA TYR A 45 -13.95 -12.97 1.25
C TYR A 45 -13.80 -12.72 -0.25
N ARG A 46 -12.58 -12.80 -0.79
CA ARG A 46 -12.35 -12.65 -2.23
C ARG A 46 -13.05 -13.73 -3.04
N VAL A 47 -13.04 -14.97 -2.56
CA VAL A 47 -13.72 -16.09 -3.24
C VAL A 47 -15.23 -15.92 -3.16
N THR A 48 -15.78 -15.65 -1.97
CA THR A 48 -17.23 -15.52 -1.79
C THR A 48 -17.80 -14.31 -2.54
N LEU A 49 -17.17 -13.14 -2.40
CA LEU A 49 -17.52 -11.95 -3.18
C LEU A 49 -17.31 -12.18 -4.68
N GLY A 50 -16.24 -12.88 -5.05
CA GLY A 50 -15.97 -13.25 -6.44
C GLY A 50 -17.12 -14.05 -7.04
N ILE A 51 -17.67 -15.02 -6.31
CA ILE A 51 -18.82 -15.82 -6.79
C ILE A 51 -20.06 -14.95 -6.96
N VAL A 52 -20.42 -14.16 -5.94
CA VAL A 52 -21.61 -13.29 -5.99
C VAL A 52 -21.49 -12.28 -7.12
N LEU A 53 -20.31 -11.66 -7.26
CA LEU A 53 -20.06 -10.66 -8.29
C LEU A 53 -20.00 -11.28 -9.70
N SER A 54 -19.57 -12.54 -9.83
CA SER A 54 -19.57 -13.27 -11.10
C SER A 54 -20.99 -13.48 -11.63
N ILE A 55 -21.92 -13.83 -10.73
CA ILE A 55 -23.35 -13.93 -11.06
C ILE A 55 -23.89 -12.57 -11.49
N ALA A 56 -23.60 -11.51 -10.74
CA ALA A 56 -24.04 -10.15 -11.08
C ALA A 56 -23.52 -9.69 -12.45
N VAL A 57 -22.22 -9.90 -12.73
CA VAL A 57 -21.60 -9.57 -14.02
C VAL A 57 -22.23 -10.37 -15.16
N THR A 58 -22.49 -11.67 -14.96
CA THR A 58 -23.10 -12.52 -16.00
C THR A 58 -24.51 -12.07 -16.34
N VAL A 59 -25.31 -11.73 -15.34
CA VAL A 59 -26.66 -11.20 -15.51
C VAL A 59 -26.62 -9.85 -16.22
N LEU A 60 -25.79 -8.92 -15.75
CA LEU A 60 -25.62 -7.59 -16.36
C LEU A 60 -25.17 -7.68 -17.83
N TRP A 61 -24.22 -8.58 -18.13
CA TRP A 61 -23.76 -8.80 -19.50
C TRP A 61 -24.87 -9.35 -20.39
N SER A 62 -25.67 -10.29 -19.89
CA SER A 62 -26.81 -10.86 -20.63
C SER A 62 -27.86 -9.79 -20.95
N PHE A 63 -28.14 -8.89 -20.00
CA PHE A 63 -29.00 -7.73 -20.24
C PHE A 63 -28.39 -6.75 -21.25
N LEU A 64 -27.08 -6.47 -21.14
CA LEU A 64 -26.38 -5.58 -22.06
C LEU A 64 -26.43 -6.10 -23.49
N LEU A 65 -26.16 -7.39 -23.70
CA LEU A 65 -26.27 -8.04 -25.00
C LEU A 65 -27.67 -7.88 -25.59
N ASN A 66 -28.71 -8.17 -24.80
CA ASN A 66 -30.10 -8.01 -25.25
C ASN A 66 -30.43 -6.55 -25.60
N SER A 67 -29.94 -5.61 -24.81
CA SER A 67 -30.17 -4.17 -25.02
C SER A 67 -29.48 -3.57 -26.25
N LEU A 68 -28.42 -4.20 -26.77
CA LEU A 68 -27.67 -3.69 -27.94
C LEU A 68 -28.42 -3.92 -29.27
N GLY A 69 -29.59 -4.56 -29.22
CA GLY A 69 -30.38 -4.90 -30.40
C GLY A 69 -29.88 -6.20 -31.03
N VAL A 70 -30.82 -7.02 -31.48
CA VAL A 70 -30.51 -8.31 -32.11
C VAL A 70 -30.26 -8.09 -33.59
N ASP A 71 -29.03 -8.33 -34.05
CA ASP A 71 -28.72 -8.36 -35.48
C ASP A 71 -28.84 -9.81 -36.00
N PRO A 72 -29.81 -10.10 -36.90
CA PRO A 72 -29.98 -11.43 -37.47
C PRO A 72 -28.86 -11.84 -38.44
N GLY A 73 -28.07 -10.90 -38.98
CA GLY A 73 -26.98 -11.18 -39.93
C GLY A 73 -25.67 -11.61 -39.25
N THR A 74 -25.29 -10.93 -38.16
CA THR A 74 -24.06 -11.21 -37.42
C THR A 74 -24.28 -12.06 -36.16
N GLY A 75 -25.52 -12.19 -35.68
CA GLY A 75 -25.85 -12.88 -34.44
C GLY A 75 -25.42 -12.11 -33.18
N LEU A 76 -24.92 -10.87 -33.33
CA LEU A 76 -24.58 -9.99 -32.22
C LEU A 76 -25.85 -9.55 -31.47
N GLY A 77 -25.73 -9.40 -30.15
CA GLY A 77 -26.85 -9.07 -29.26
C GLY A 77 -27.77 -10.23 -28.88
N GLN A 78 -27.59 -11.42 -29.49
CA GLN A 78 -28.33 -12.61 -29.08
C GLN A 78 -27.74 -13.24 -27.81
N VAL A 79 -28.61 -13.67 -26.90
CA VAL A 79 -28.24 -14.44 -25.70
C VAL A 79 -27.96 -15.90 -26.11
N ARG A 80 -26.87 -16.10 -26.85
CA ARG A 80 -26.32 -17.40 -27.24
C ARG A 80 -25.08 -17.72 -26.41
N ASP A 81 -24.82 -18.99 -26.24
CA ASP A 81 -23.65 -19.56 -25.56
C ASP A 81 -22.33 -18.92 -25.99
N VAL A 82 -22.08 -18.79 -27.30
CA VAL A 82 -20.84 -18.20 -27.83
C VAL A 82 -20.69 -16.73 -27.44
N ASN A 83 -21.77 -15.94 -27.51
CA ASN A 83 -21.74 -14.50 -27.20
C ASN A 83 -21.54 -14.23 -25.71
N ILE A 84 -22.16 -15.06 -24.86
CA ILE A 84 -21.99 -14.99 -23.40
C ILE A 84 -20.55 -15.36 -23.07
N ALA A 85 -20.04 -16.49 -23.58
CA ALA A 85 -18.68 -16.94 -23.30
C ALA A 85 -17.63 -15.91 -23.77
N ALA A 86 -17.75 -15.41 -25.01
CA ALA A 86 -16.84 -14.40 -25.56
C ALA A 86 -16.85 -13.11 -24.73
N GLY A 87 -18.03 -12.65 -24.33
CA GLY A 87 -18.18 -11.45 -23.51
C GLY A 87 -17.63 -11.60 -22.09
N LEU A 88 -17.91 -12.73 -21.42
CA LEU A 88 -17.36 -13.00 -20.09
C LEU A 88 -15.84 -13.13 -20.12
N LEU A 89 -15.26 -13.78 -21.15
CA LEU A 89 -13.82 -13.83 -21.34
C LEU A 89 -13.24 -12.43 -21.59
N GLY A 90 -13.89 -11.62 -22.43
CA GLY A 90 -13.49 -10.24 -22.69
C GLY A 90 -13.51 -9.37 -21.44
N LEU A 91 -14.59 -9.45 -20.64
CA LEU A 91 -14.70 -8.75 -19.36
C LEU A 91 -13.66 -9.23 -18.36
N THR A 92 -13.44 -10.54 -18.27
CA THR A 92 -12.40 -11.12 -17.40
C THR A 92 -11.03 -10.59 -17.78
N ALA A 93 -10.70 -10.55 -19.07
CA ALA A 93 -9.44 -9.98 -19.55
C ALA A 93 -9.33 -8.48 -19.24
N ALA A 94 -10.41 -7.71 -19.43
CA ALA A 94 -10.44 -6.29 -19.12
C ALA A 94 -10.23 -6.02 -17.62
N PHE A 95 -10.92 -6.76 -16.75
CA PHE A 95 -10.74 -6.67 -15.30
C PHE A 95 -9.35 -7.12 -14.87
N PHE A 96 -8.77 -8.12 -15.53
CA PHE A 96 -7.40 -8.57 -15.25
C PHE A 96 -6.39 -7.47 -15.57
N VAL A 97 -6.54 -6.81 -16.74
CA VAL A 97 -5.69 -5.67 -17.11
C VAL A 97 -5.85 -4.51 -16.13
N ALA A 98 -7.09 -4.21 -15.70
CA ALA A 98 -7.37 -3.18 -14.71
C ALA A 98 -6.73 -3.50 -13.35
N GLY A 99 -6.87 -4.75 -12.88
CA GLY A 99 -6.25 -5.21 -11.64
C GLY A 99 -4.73 -5.25 -11.71
N TRP A 100 -4.16 -5.65 -12.85
CA TRP A 100 -2.72 -5.54 -13.08
C TRP A 100 -2.25 -4.09 -13.03
N TRP A 101 -2.97 -3.15 -13.66
CA TRP A 101 -2.65 -1.72 -13.57
C TRP A 101 -2.71 -1.16 -12.16
N ARG A 102 -3.58 -1.70 -11.31
CA ARG A 102 -3.67 -1.36 -9.89
C ARG A 102 -2.71 -2.15 -8.99
N GLY A 103 -1.88 -3.05 -9.53
CA GLY A 103 -0.89 -3.80 -8.77
C GLY A 103 -1.43 -5.02 -8.01
N ALA A 104 -2.57 -5.57 -8.42
CA ALA A 104 -3.20 -6.72 -7.75
C ALA A 104 -2.40 -8.04 -7.85
N TYR A 105 -1.44 -8.13 -8.78
CA TYR A 105 -0.75 -9.36 -9.15
C TYR A 105 0.77 -9.27 -8.96
N PRO A 106 1.28 -9.26 -7.71
CA PRO A 106 2.71 -9.11 -7.42
C PRO A 106 3.57 -10.27 -7.94
N TRP A 107 2.96 -11.43 -8.21
CA TRP A 107 3.67 -12.58 -8.80
C TRP A 107 4.13 -12.32 -10.24
N MET A 108 3.56 -11.34 -10.95
CA MET A 108 3.96 -10.99 -12.32
C MET A 108 5.38 -10.42 -12.41
N VAL A 109 5.93 -9.91 -11.29
CA VAL A 109 7.35 -9.50 -11.18
C VAL A 109 8.30 -10.65 -11.53
N ARG A 110 7.91 -11.89 -11.20
CA ARG A 110 8.72 -13.08 -11.48
C ARG A 110 8.77 -13.42 -12.97
N LEU A 111 7.78 -12.97 -13.76
CA LEU A 111 7.74 -13.18 -15.20
C LEU A 111 8.59 -12.14 -15.93
N HIS A 112 8.45 -10.87 -15.56
CA HIS A 112 9.27 -9.80 -16.13
C HIS A 112 9.29 -8.57 -15.22
N PRO A 113 10.45 -7.92 -15.01
CA PRO A 113 10.57 -6.75 -14.13
C PRO A 113 9.71 -5.55 -14.58
N SER A 114 9.41 -5.41 -15.89
CA SER A 114 8.52 -4.33 -16.38
C SER A 114 7.04 -4.51 -16.00
N LEU A 115 6.64 -5.70 -15.52
CA LEU A 115 5.27 -5.98 -15.07
C LEU A 115 5.09 -5.66 -13.58
N ALA A 116 6.16 -5.23 -12.90
CA ALA A 116 6.12 -4.81 -11.52
C ALA A 116 5.24 -3.57 -11.36
N ARG A 117 4.15 -3.73 -10.61
CA ARG A 117 3.27 -2.63 -10.21
C ARG A 117 2.97 -2.78 -8.73
N THR A 118 3.27 -1.74 -7.97
CA THR A 118 2.95 -1.65 -6.55
C THR A 118 1.59 -0.98 -6.40
N PRO A 119 0.66 -1.56 -5.62
CA PRO A 119 -0.62 -0.93 -5.36
C PRO A 119 -0.41 0.38 -4.59
N ALA A 120 -1.18 1.41 -4.92
CA ALA A 120 -1.10 2.73 -4.28
C ALA A 120 -1.29 2.62 -2.75
N PRO A 121 -0.62 3.45 -1.91
CA PRO A 121 -0.77 3.52 -0.46
C PRO A 121 -2.24 3.57 -0.03
N GLY A 122 -2.61 2.78 0.97
CA GLY A 122 -3.98 2.69 1.45
C GLY A 122 -4.16 3.53 2.71
N PRO A 123 -5.40 3.76 3.16
CA PRO A 123 -5.68 4.65 4.27
C PRO A 123 -4.93 4.27 5.56
N ALA A 124 -4.80 2.96 5.83
CA ALA A 124 -4.07 2.47 6.98
C ALA A 124 -2.55 2.72 6.91
N ASP A 125 -1.97 2.67 5.71
CA ASP A 125 -0.55 2.94 5.50
C ASP A 125 -0.27 4.44 5.65
N LEU A 126 -1.14 5.28 5.09
CA LEU A 126 -1.05 6.74 5.22
C LEU A 126 -1.14 7.16 6.70
N LEU A 127 -2.04 6.57 7.47
CA LEU A 127 -2.13 6.82 8.91
C LEU A 127 -0.89 6.33 9.68
N ALA A 128 -0.28 5.22 9.26
CA ALA A 128 0.96 4.73 9.86
C ALA A 128 2.13 5.67 9.55
N GLU A 129 2.22 6.16 8.32
CA GLU A 129 3.22 7.11 7.85
C GLU A 129 3.08 8.47 8.55
N GLU A 130 1.85 8.99 8.70
CA GLU A 130 1.56 10.19 9.48
C GLU A 130 1.97 10.04 10.96
N ARG A 131 1.72 8.88 11.57
CA ARG A 131 2.14 8.60 12.96
C ARG A 131 3.66 8.56 13.11
N LEU A 132 4.36 8.01 12.12
CA LEU A 132 5.83 7.99 12.10
C LEU A 132 6.38 9.39 11.95
N ASP A 133 5.92 10.18 10.97
CA ASP A 133 6.36 11.56 10.78
C ASP A 133 6.03 12.43 12.01
N HIS A 134 4.88 12.21 12.66
CA HIS A 134 4.55 12.89 13.92
C HIS A 134 5.55 12.57 15.05
N LYS A 135 5.91 11.29 15.24
CA LYS A 135 6.92 10.90 16.25
C LYS A 135 8.29 11.51 15.97
N VAL A 136 8.71 11.54 14.70
CA VAL A 136 9.98 12.15 14.29
C VAL A 136 9.96 13.66 14.56
N ARG A 137 8.87 14.36 14.21
CA ARG A 137 8.69 15.79 14.50
C ARG A 137 8.77 16.10 16.00
N LEU A 138 8.11 15.31 16.84
CA LEU A 138 8.17 15.46 18.29
C LEU A 138 9.60 15.28 18.82
N ARG A 139 10.33 14.29 18.31
CA ARG A 139 11.73 14.05 18.70
C ARG A 139 12.65 15.21 18.30
N LEU A 140 12.48 15.77 17.10
CA LEU A 140 13.23 16.95 16.66
C LEU A 140 12.96 18.17 17.55
N GLN A 141 11.69 18.40 17.94
CA GLN A 141 11.34 19.48 18.85
C GLN A 141 11.98 19.31 20.23
N ASP A 142 11.92 18.10 20.79
CA ASP A 142 12.50 17.81 22.11
C ASP A 142 14.03 18.00 22.11
N LEU A 143 14.70 17.51 21.07
CA LEU A 143 16.13 17.70 20.88
C LEU A 143 16.50 19.19 20.70
N ALA A 144 15.69 19.97 19.96
CA ALA A 144 15.92 21.41 19.78
C ALA A 144 15.76 22.19 21.10
N VAL A 145 14.75 21.86 21.91
CA VAL A 145 14.55 22.44 23.25
C VAL A 145 15.72 22.08 24.17
N ARG A 146 16.17 20.82 24.13
CA ARG A 146 17.31 20.35 24.94
C ARG A 146 18.62 21.04 24.53
N ARG A 147 18.86 21.23 23.24
CA ARG A 147 19.99 21.99 22.69
C ARG A 147 20.02 23.42 23.24
N GLU A 148 18.90 24.12 23.17
CA GLU A 148 18.78 25.50 23.68
C GLU A 148 19.01 25.57 25.19
N ARG A 149 18.44 24.63 25.95
CA ARG A 149 18.65 24.54 27.40
C ARG A 149 20.12 24.33 27.77
N LEU A 150 20.83 23.45 27.08
CA LEU A 150 22.25 23.18 27.30
C LEU A 150 23.11 24.40 26.94
N ARG A 151 22.82 25.08 25.82
CA ARG A 151 23.51 26.33 25.44
C ARG A 151 23.36 27.42 26.51
N ARG A 152 22.17 27.60 27.07
CA ARG A 152 21.95 28.53 28.18
C ARG A 152 22.70 28.13 29.44
N ALA A 153 22.71 26.84 29.80
CA ALA A 153 23.45 26.35 30.97
C ALA A 153 24.96 26.56 30.85
N ILE A 154 25.52 26.38 29.64
CA ILE A 154 26.92 26.69 29.34
C ILE A 154 27.19 28.19 29.53
N ALA A 155 26.38 29.06 28.90
CA ALA A 155 26.53 30.50 29.00
C ALA A 155 26.42 31.01 30.45
N ASP A 156 25.49 30.47 31.23
CA ASP A 156 25.32 30.79 32.65
C ASP A 156 26.53 30.35 33.50
N SER A 157 27.07 29.16 33.23
CA SER A 157 28.26 28.65 33.92
C SER A 157 29.48 29.53 33.61
N GLU A 158 29.69 29.87 32.33
CA GLU A 158 30.77 30.77 31.90
C GLU A 158 30.63 32.18 32.51
N ARG A 159 29.41 32.72 32.60
CA ARG A 159 29.15 34.01 33.24
C ARG A 159 29.49 33.97 34.74
N ARG A 160 29.15 32.89 35.44
CA ARG A 160 29.45 32.73 36.88
C ARG A 160 30.93 32.52 37.14
N MET A 161 31.65 31.82 36.27
CA MET A 161 33.12 31.65 36.37
C MET A 161 33.86 32.99 36.37
N ARG A 162 33.40 33.98 35.59
CA ARG A 162 34.03 35.31 35.51
C ARG A 162 33.96 36.09 36.84
N LEU A 163 32.98 35.80 37.68
CA LEU A 163 32.72 36.54 38.93
C LEU A 163 33.35 35.90 40.17
N GLN A 164 33.91 34.69 40.05
CA GLN A 164 34.35 33.88 41.19
C GLN A 164 35.88 33.81 41.34
N SER A 165 36.33 33.55 42.58
CA SER A 165 37.73 33.27 42.92
C SER A 165 38.21 31.96 42.30
N ALA A 166 39.53 31.80 42.15
CA ALA A 166 40.14 30.67 41.43
C ALA A 166 39.67 29.29 41.93
N GLU A 167 39.45 29.15 43.24
CA GLU A 167 39.02 27.89 43.86
C GLU A 167 37.56 27.54 43.53
N ALA A 168 36.67 28.54 43.48
CA ALA A 168 35.25 28.37 43.14
C ALA A 168 34.98 28.25 41.63
N ARG A 169 35.97 28.53 40.76
CA ARG A 169 35.86 28.38 39.30
C ARG A 169 35.83 26.92 38.86
N SER A 170 36.58 26.05 39.55
CA SER A 170 36.68 24.62 39.25
C SER A 170 35.31 23.93 39.15
N HIS A 171 34.42 24.20 40.10
CA HIS A 171 33.05 23.64 40.11
C HIS A 171 32.22 24.03 38.88
N TYR A 172 32.32 25.29 38.43
CA TYR A 172 31.59 25.75 37.24
C TYR A 172 32.25 25.28 35.94
N GLU A 173 33.55 25.01 35.98
CA GLU A 173 34.29 24.43 34.86
C GLU A 173 33.83 23.00 34.57
N GLU A 174 33.74 22.16 35.61
CA GLU A 174 33.20 20.79 35.49
C GLU A 174 31.76 20.79 34.97
N LYS A 175 30.91 21.71 35.46
CA LYS A 175 29.52 21.85 34.98
C LYS A 175 29.45 22.27 33.52
N ARG A 176 30.29 23.21 33.08
CA ARG A 176 30.39 23.63 31.68
C ARG A 176 30.81 22.45 30.80
N ASP A 177 31.82 21.69 31.21
CA ASP A 177 32.38 20.61 30.42
C ASP A 177 31.45 19.39 30.33
N ALA A 178 30.66 19.13 31.38
CA ALA A 178 29.57 18.16 31.32
C ALA A 178 28.48 18.63 30.34
N ALA A 179 28.04 19.89 30.43
CA ALA A 179 27.00 20.43 29.54
C ALA A 179 27.45 20.50 28.07
N ARG A 180 28.74 20.72 27.79
CA ARG A 180 29.30 20.64 26.43
C ARG A 180 29.25 19.22 25.87
N ARG A 181 29.64 18.22 26.66
CA ARG A 181 29.57 16.81 26.24
C ARG A 181 28.13 16.39 25.93
N ASP A 182 27.18 16.82 26.75
CA ASP A 182 25.76 16.56 26.50
C ASP A 182 25.26 17.27 25.24
N LEU A 183 25.74 18.50 24.97
CA LEU A 183 25.39 19.26 23.77
C LEU A 183 25.90 18.57 22.51
N GLU A 184 27.15 18.09 22.51
CA GLU A 184 27.72 17.32 21.40
C GLU A 184 26.90 16.06 21.10
N GLY A 185 26.44 15.35 22.13
CA GLY A 185 25.55 14.20 21.98
C GLY A 185 24.20 14.56 21.32
N VAL A 186 23.58 15.65 21.75
CA VAL A 186 22.31 16.13 21.17
C VAL A 186 22.49 16.61 19.73
N GLU A 187 23.58 17.32 19.42
CA GLU A 187 23.88 17.79 18.06
C GLU A 187 24.18 16.61 17.12
N ALA A 188 24.86 15.56 17.60
CA ALA A 188 25.06 14.33 16.83
C ALA A 188 23.75 13.59 16.54
N GLU A 189 22.83 13.53 17.51
CA GLU A 189 21.51 12.91 17.31
C GLU A 189 20.63 13.71 16.34
N LEU A 190 20.62 15.04 16.44
CA LEU A 190 19.94 15.93 15.49
C LEU A 190 20.46 15.72 14.07
N ARG A 191 21.78 15.69 13.90
CA ARG A 191 22.41 15.51 12.59
C ARG A 191 22.05 14.17 11.95
N LYS A 192 22.04 13.09 12.72
CA LYS A 192 21.60 11.77 12.23
C LYS A 192 20.15 11.79 11.76
N LEU A 193 19.25 12.39 12.54
CA LEU A 193 17.83 12.52 12.19
C LEU A 193 17.61 13.40 10.94
N GLU A 194 18.42 14.44 10.75
CA GLU A 194 18.37 15.29 9.56
C GLU A 194 18.91 14.55 8.31
N GLU A 195 20.00 13.78 8.46
CA GLU A 195 20.58 12.96 7.39
C GLU A 195 19.63 11.84 6.96
N GLU A 196 18.98 11.14 7.90
CA GLU A 196 17.95 10.13 7.61
C GLU A 196 16.79 10.74 6.80
N ARG A 197 16.32 11.94 7.17
CA ARG A 197 15.24 12.61 6.45
C ARG A 197 15.64 13.13 5.08
N ALA A 198 16.89 13.56 4.92
CA ALA A 198 17.42 13.99 3.63
C ALA A 198 17.52 12.81 2.65
N ALA A 199 17.82 11.61 3.15
CA ALA A 199 17.85 10.37 2.36
C ALA A 199 16.46 9.86 1.98
N GLU A 200 15.41 10.18 2.74
CA GLU A 200 14.01 9.84 2.40
C GLU A 200 13.41 10.74 1.31
N LEU A 201 13.97 11.94 1.11
CA LEU A 201 13.48 12.94 0.16
C LEU A 201 14.13 12.87 -1.24
N TYR A 202 15.17 12.04 -1.44
CA TYR A 202 15.93 11.88 -2.69
C TYR A 202 15.99 10.42 -3.13
#